data_AF-A0A1F8Q7Z7-F1
#
_entry.id   AF-A0A1F8Q7Z7-F1
#
_cell.length_a   1.000
_cell.length_b   1.000
_cell.length_c   1.000
_cell.angle_alpha   90.00
_cell.angle_beta   90.00
_cell.angle_gamma   90.00
#
_symmetry.space_group_name_H-M   'P 1'
#
loop_
_entity.id
_entity.type
_entity.pdbx_description
1 polymer ?
#
loop_
_entity_poly.entity_id
_entity_poly.type
_entity_poly.pdbx_seq_one_letter_code
_entity_poly.pdbx_strand_id
1 'polypeptide(L)'
;MNQELSTPGGYKEKTAEAVEKVLTKYFVSYYYSQMTVQDNAMRPRYVVGQKVVIKPISEKGLTQREYDVNRYAGKLGEVSNYYWISPRTEQIFFIYNVLVDEKRKEIVVYEDEMEPFLS
;
A
#
# COMPACT_ATOMS: atom_id res chain seq x y z
N MET A 1 -9.93 8.59 64.09
CA MET A 1 -9.86 9.79 63.24
C MET A 1 -8.93 9.46 62.08
N ASN A 2 -9.47 8.86 61.02
CA ASN A 2 -8.74 8.59 59.78
C ASN A 2 -9.50 9.32 58.68
N GLN A 3 -8.84 10.31 58.09
CA GLN A 3 -9.40 11.20 57.09
C GLN A 3 -9.70 10.44 55.80
N GLU A 4 -10.90 10.66 55.28
CA GLU A 4 -11.26 10.36 53.90
C GLU A 4 -10.41 11.19 52.95
N LEU A 5 -9.77 10.55 51.97
CA LEU A 5 -9.20 11.21 50.81
C LEU A 5 -10.00 10.78 49.59
N SER A 6 -11.00 11.60 49.26
CA SER A 6 -11.75 11.54 48.01
C SER A 6 -10.84 11.97 46.86
N THR A 7 -10.55 11.06 45.92
CA THR A 7 -10.00 11.44 44.60
C THR A 7 -11.14 11.53 43.58
N PRO A 8 -11.40 12.71 42.97
CA PRO A 8 -12.39 12.87 41.94
C PRO A 8 -11.78 12.53 40.58
N GLY A 9 -12.28 11.49 39.92
CA GLY A 9 -11.84 11.18 38.55
C GLY A 9 -12.08 9.73 38.16
N GLY A 10 -13.33 9.39 37.84
CA GLY A 10 -13.68 8.10 37.27
C GLY A 10 -13.09 7.93 35.87
N TYR A 11 -11.88 7.40 35.76
CA TYR A 11 -11.41 6.80 34.52
C TYR A 11 -11.88 5.35 34.50
N LYS A 12 -12.99 5.10 33.81
CA LYS A 12 -13.39 3.74 33.44
C LYS A 12 -12.28 3.15 32.57
N GLU A 13 -11.70 2.03 32.98
CA GLU A 13 -10.80 1.22 32.15
C GLU A 13 -11.46 1.03 30.78
N LYS A 14 -10.87 1.64 29.74
CA LYS A 14 -11.30 1.39 28.37
C LYS A 14 -10.71 0.05 27.97
N THR A 15 -11.56 -0.90 27.58
CA THR A 15 -11.13 -2.21 27.07
C THR A 15 -10.13 -2.02 25.91
N ALA A 16 -9.18 -2.96 25.76
CA ALA A 16 -8.15 -2.89 24.73
C ALA A 16 -8.73 -2.65 23.32
N GLU A 17 -9.87 -3.26 23.04
CA GLU A 17 -10.62 -3.09 21.78
C GLU A 17 -11.11 -1.64 21.55
N ALA A 18 -11.55 -0.96 22.61
CA ALA A 18 -11.96 0.44 22.53
C ALA A 18 -10.76 1.37 22.33
N VAL A 19 -9.61 1.04 22.94
CA VAL A 19 -8.35 1.77 22.74
C VAL A 19 -7.85 1.56 21.31
N GLU A 20 -7.87 0.32 20.81
CA GLU A 20 -7.45 -0.02 19.45
C GLU A 20 -8.32 0.70 18.42
N LYS A 21 -9.65 0.65 18.54
CA LYS A 21 -10.57 1.34 17.62
C LYS A 21 -10.36 2.86 17.60
N VAL A 22 -10.06 3.45 18.74
CA VAL A 22 -9.70 4.87 18.85
C VAL A 22 -8.36 5.12 18.17
N LEU A 23 -7.32 4.35 18.48
CA LEU A 23 -6.00 4.50 17.87
C LEU A 23 -6.06 4.31 16.35
N THR A 24 -6.78 3.30 15.84
CA THR A 24 -7.00 3.12 14.40
C THR A 24 -7.71 4.31 13.80
N LYS A 25 -8.77 4.84 14.44
CA LYS A 25 -9.47 6.03 13.94
C LYS A 25 -8.56 7.27 13.92
N TYR A 26 -7.76 7.49 14.96
CA TYR A 26 -6.82 8.61 15.02
C TYR A 26 -5.67 8.44 14.02
N PHE A 27 -5.16 7.22 13.83
CA PHE A 27 -4.12 6.91 12.86
C PHE A 27 -4.62 7.10 11.43
N VAL A 28 -5.81 6.58 11.11
CA VAL A 28 -6.47 6.76 9.82
C VAL A 28 -6.80 8.24 9.57
N SER A 29 -7.35 8.95 10.57
CA SER A 29 -7.66 10.37 10.46
C SER A 29 -6.41 11.24 10.31
N TYR A 30 -5.32 10.91 11.01
CA TYR A 30 -4.04 11.60 10.88
C TYR A 30 -3.49 11.43 9.46
N TYR A 31 -3.56 10.20 8.93
CA TYR A 31 -3.16 9.90 7.56
C TYR A 31 -3.96 10.72 6.52
N TYR A 32 -5.28 10.81 6.67
CA TYR A 32 -6.13 11.60 5.76
C TYR A 32 -6.03 13.13 5.97
N SER A 33 -5.71 13.60 7.19
CA SER A 33 -5.56 15.04 7.47
C SER A 33 -4.30 15.65 6.83
N GLN A 34 -3.32 14.84 6.46
CA GLN A 34 -2.10 15.28 5.76
C GLN A 34 -2.30 15.34 4.22
N MET A 35 -3.44 14.88 3.70
CA MET A 35 -3.80 14.96 2.28
C MET A 35 -4.46 16.30 1.95
N THR A 36 -3.69 17.26 1.45
CA THR A 36 -4.22 18.48 0.81
C THR A 36 -3.54 18.76 -0.54
N VAL A 37 -4.31 18.61 -1.62
CA VAL A 37 -4.15 19.18 -2.99
C VAL A 37 -2.93 18.71 -3.82
N GLN A 38 -1.88 18.12 -3.23
CA GLN A 38 -0.85 17.30 -3.92
C GLN A 38 -1.31 15.83 -4.16
N ASP A 39 -2.62 15.59 -4.11
CA ASP A 39 -3.25 14.28 -3.88
C ASP A 39 -3.15 13.24 -5.00
N ASN A 40 -2.69 13.60 -6.20
CA ASN A 40 -2.53 12.62 -7.28
C ASN A 40 -1.22 11.80 -7.15
N ALA A 41 -0.22 12.31 -6.43
CA ALA A 41 1.07 11.66 -6.27
C ALA A 41 1.13 10.65 -5.11
N MET A 42 0.20 10.72 -4.15
CA MET A 42 0.15 9.82 -3.00
C MET A 42 -0.86 8.67 -3.13
N ARG A 43 -1.56 8.56 -4.27
CA ARG A 43 -2.52 7.48 -4.51
C ARG A 43 -1.89 6.41 -5.41
N PRO A 44 -2.14 5.12 -5.13
CA PRO A 44 -1.70 4.07 -6.03
C PRO A 44 -2.39 4.28 -7.37
N ARG A 45 -1.62 4.28 -8.47
CA ARG A 45 -2.15 4.39 -9.82
C ARG A 45 -3.04 3.20 -10.21
N TYR A 46 -2.78 2.04 -9.63
CA TYR A 46 -3.54 0.81 -9.88
C TYR A 46 -4.20 0.31 -8.59
N VAL A 47 -5.37 -0.32 -8.72
CA VAL A 47 -6.11 -0.89 -7.58
C VAL A 47 -6.16 -2.41 -7.65
N VAL A 48 -6.37 -3.07 -6.50
CA VAL A 48 -6.54 -4.53 -6.45
C VAL A 48 -7.72 -4.97 -7.32
N GLY A 49 -7.51 -6.04 -8.09
CA GLY A 49 -8.45 -6.57 -9.08
C GLY A 49 -8.35 -5.91 -10.46
N GLN A 50 -7.58 -4.81 -10.61
CA GLN A 50 -7.41 -4.15 -11.89
C GLN A 50 -6.57 -4.99 -12.85
N LYS A 51 -7.02 -5.09 -14.10
CA LYS A 51 -6.26 -5.72 -15.20
C LYS A 51 -5.20 -4.78 -15.75
N VAL A 52 -4.00 -5.30 -15.91
CA VAL A 52 -2.81 -4.57 -16.37
C VAL A 52 -2.04 -5.39 -17.40
N VAL A 53 -1.31 -4.74 -18.28
CA VAL A 53 -0.35 -5.38 -19.18
C VAL A 53 1.06 -5.11 -18.66
N ILE A 54 1.86 -6.17 -18.55
CA ILE A 54 3.25 -6.07 -18.09
C ILE A 54 4.11 -5.52 -19.24
N LYS A 55 4.90 -4.47 -18.99
CA LYS A 55 5.83 -3.93 -19.96
C LYS A 55 7.17 -4.66 -19.90
N PRO A 56 7.90 -4.74 -21.02
CA PRO A 56 9.30 -5.11 -20.95
C PRO A 56 10.08 -4.03 -20.17
N ILE A 57 10.95 -4.48 -19.29
CA ILE A 57 11.81 -3.64 -18.47
C ILE A 57 13.26 -3.77 -18.92
N SER A 58 14.03 -2.70 -18.72
CA SER A 58 15.47 -2.70 -18.96
C SER A 58 16.15 -2.03 -17.78
N GLU A 59 16.86 -2.82 -17.01
CA GLU A 59 17.65 -2.33 -15.88
C GLU A 59 19.11 -2.12 -16.32
N LYS A 60 19.89 -1.39 -15.50
CA LYS A 60 21.33 -1.26 -15.75
C LYS A 60 22.02 -2.59 -15.43
N GLY A 61 22.10 -3.46 -16.44
CA GLY A 61 22.70 -4.79 -16.37
C GLY A 61 21.64 -5.90 -16.35
N LEU A 62 22.03 -7.11 -16.76
CA LEU A 62 21.13 -8.27 -16.78
C LEU A 62 20.92 -8.78 -15.35
N THR A 63 19.84 -8.34 -14.71
CA THR A 63 19.45 -8.83 -13.38
C THR A 63 18.53 -10.04 -13.51
N GLN A 64 18.52 -10.90 -12.48
CA GLN A 64 17.55 -12.00 -12.40
C GLN A 64 16.11 -11.47 -12.41
N ARG A 65 15.87 -10.32 -11.79
CA ARG A 65 14.58 -9.64 -11.78
C ARG A 65 14.14 -9.25 -13.18
N GLU A 66 15.03 -8.62 -13.96
CA GLU A 66 14.76 -8.24 -15.35
C GLU A 66 14.30 -9.45 -16.15
N TYR A 67 15.03 -10.57 -16.05
CA TYR A 67 14.66 -11.81 -16.71
C TYR A 67 13.30 -12.35 -16.27
N ASP A 68 13.02 -12.34 -14.96
CA ASP A 68 11.78 -12.87 -14.39
C ASP A 68 10.55 -12.04 -14.79
N VAL A 69 10.66 -10.71 -14.81
CA VAL A 69 9.58 -9.81 -15.25
C VAL A 69 9.39 -9.87 -16.76
N ASN A 70 10.48 -9.84 -17.54
CA ASN A 70 10.43 -9.83 -19.00
C ASN A 70 9.83 -11.10 -19.60
N ARG A 71 9.87 -12.23 -18.88
CA ARG A 71 9.16 -13.47 -19.26
C ARG A 71 7.64 -13.25 -19.40
N TYR A 72 7.09 -12.23 -18.75
CA TYR A 72 5.68 -11.90 -18.75
C TYR A 72 5.36 -10.62 -19.54
N ALA A 73 6.33 -10.01 -20.21
CA ALA A 73 6.11 -8.82 -21.04
C ALA A 73 5.02 -9.07 -22.10
N GLY A 74 4.10 -8.11 -22.25
CA GLY A 74 2.93 -8.17 -23.13
C GLY A 74 1.80 -9.05 -22.61
N LYS A 75 1.96 -9.78 -21.50
CA LYS A 75 0.89 -10.60 -20.93
C LYS A 75 -0.03 -9.77 -20.05
N LEU A 76 -1.29 -10.20 -20.01
CA LEU A 76 -2.30 -9.69 -19.10
C LEU A 76 -2.05 -10.22 -17.68
N GLY A 77 -2.13 -9.33 -16.70
CA GLY A 77 -2.09 -9.64 -15.29
C GLY A 77 -3.25 -8.96 -14.53
N GLU A 78 -3.38 -9.31 -13.25
CA GLU A 78 -4.33 -8.70 -12.32
C GLU A 78 -3.60 -8.30 -11.04
N VAL A 79 -3.78 -7.05 -10.61
CA VAL A 79 -3.17 -6.56 -9.36
C VAL A 79 -3.78 -7.32 -8.18
N SER A 80 -2.98 -8.11 -7.47
CA SER A 80 -3.42 -8.83 -6.25
C SER A 80 -3.26 -7.98 -5.00
N ASN A 81 -2.21 -7.18 -4.94
CA ASN A 81 -1.88 -6.35 -3.79
C ASN A 81 -0.92 -5.22 -4.19
N TYR A 82 -0.72 -4.25 -3.31
CA TYR A 82 0.32 -3.24 -3.46
C TYR A 82 0.82 -2.77 -2.09
N TYR A 83 2.04 -2.27 -2.08
CA TYR A 83 2.65 -1.59 -0.94
C TYR A 83 3.39 -0.35 -1.43
N TRP A 84 3.80 0.49 -0.50
CA TRP A 84 4.53 1.70 -0.82
C TRP A 84 5.75 1.87 0.07
N ILE A 85 6.79 2.47 -0.49
CA ILE A 85 7.99 2.88 0.26
C ILE A 85 8.22 4.37 0.06
N SER A 86 8.77 5.01 1.09
CA SER A 86 9.14 6.43 1.05
C SER A 86 10.55 6.62 1.60
N PRO A 87 11.58 6.45 0.76
CA PRO A 87 12.97 6.59 1.21
C PRO A 87 13.36 8.06 1.51
N ARG A 88 12.55 9.03 1.06
CA ARG A 88 12.66 10.46 1.38
C ARG A 88 11.25 10.99 1.64
N THR A 89 11.11 11.96 2.55
CA THR A 89 9.82 12.50 3.06
C THR A 89 8.82 12.98 2.01
N GLU A 90 9.23 13.15 0.76
CA GLU A 90 8.40 13.68 -0.34
C GLU A 90 8.32 12.73 -1.55
N GLN A 91 8.90 11.54 -1.47
CA GLN A 91 8.89 10.58 -2.56
C GLN A 91 8.21 9.29 -2.11
N ILE A 92 7.14 8.90 -2.81
CA ILE A 92 6.45 7.63 -2.62
C ILE A 92 6.63 6.78 -3.87
N PHE A 93 7.01 5.52 -3.68
CA PHE A 93 7.06 4.53 -4.75
C PHE A 93 6.07 3.43 -4.45
N PHE A 94 5.14 3.19 -5.37
CA PHE A 94 4.25 2.06 -5.31
C PHE A 94 4.88 0.83 -5.95
N ILE A 95 4.75 -0.29 -5.25
CA ILE A 95 5.23 -1.59 -5.69
C ILE A 95 4.03 -2.54 -5.66
N TYR A 96 3.79 -3.19 -6.78
CA TYR A 96 2.57 -3.96 -7.02
C TYR A 96 2.90 -5.45 -7.11
N ASN A 97 2.04 -6.25 -6.49
CA ASN A 97 1.98 -7.68 -6.75
C ASN A 97 0.94 -7.92 -7.85
N VAL A 98 1.34 -8.65 -8.89
CA VAL A 98 0.47 -8.94 -10.03
C VAL A 98 0.43 -10.44 -10.28
N LEU A 99 -0.78 -10.98 -10.36
CA LEU A 99 -1.03 -12.34 -10.77
C LEU A 99 -1.03 -12.41 -12.29
N VAL A 100 -0.11 -13.19 -12.83
CA VAL A 100 0.08 -13.41 -14.26
C VAL A 100 -0.10 -14.89 -14.60
N ASP A 101 -0.46 -15.14 -15.87
CA ASP A 101 -0.66 -16.47 -16.42
C ASP A 101 -1.84 -17.25 -15.80
N GLU A 102 -2.22 -18.37 -16.41
CA GLU A 102 -3.33 -19.21 -15.94
C GLU A 102 -3.05 -19.83 -14.56
N LYS A 103 -1.76 -20.03 -14.24
CA LYS A 103 -1.30 -20.57 -12.96
C LYS A 103 -1.33 -19.55 -11.82
N ARG A 104 -1.78 -18.32 -12.07
CA ARG A 104 -1.80 -17.20 -11.10
C ARG A 104 -0.45 -17.03 -10.40
N LYS A 105 0.63 -17.04 -11.17
CA LYS A 105 1.96 -16.79 -10.63
C LYS A 105 2.03 -15.32 -10.20
N GLU A 106 2.46 -15.04 -8.99
CA GLU A 106 2.65 -13.67 -8.52
C GLU A 106 4.04 -13.15 -8.89
N ILE A 107 4.08 -11.95 -9.45
CA ILE A 107 5.30 -11.18 -9.74
C ILE A 107 5.24 -9.79 -9.11
N VAL A 108 6.40 -9.20 -8.86
CA VAL A 108 6.53 -7.86 -8.25
C VAL A 108 7.02 -6.87 -9.29
N VAL A 109 6.25 -5.80 -9.50
CA VAL A 109 6.49 -4.79 -10.53
C VAL A 109 6.30 -3.37 -10.00
N TYR A 110 7.00 -2.43 -10.58
CA TYR A 110 6.87 -1.00 -10.31
C TYR A 110 5.77 -0.37 -11.16
N GLU A 111 5.35 0.83 -10.76
CA GLU A 111 4.22 1.53 -11.37
C GLU A 111 4.38 1.79 -12.89
N ASP A 112 5.60 2.11 -13.32
CA ASP A 112 5.94 2.43 -14.71
C ASP A 112 6.17 1.19 -15.59
N GLU A 113 6.34 0.02 -14.97
CA GLU A 113 6.55 -1.28 -15.62
C GLU A 113 5.22 -1.96 -16.02
N MET A 114 4.11 -1.24 -15.88
CA MET A 114 2.78 -1.70 -16.27
C MET A 114 2.02 -0.62 -17.04
N GLU A 115 0.95 -1.05 -17.69
CA GLU A 115 -0.08 -0.18 -18.22
C GLU A 115 -1.48 -0.73 -17.95
N PRO A 116 -2.49 0.13 -17.79
CA PRO A 116 -3.87 -0.33 -17.64
C PRO A 116 -4.30 -1.07 -18.90
N PHE A 117 -4.95 -2.22 -18.73
CA PHE A 117 -5.63 -2.89 -19.84
C PHE A 117 -6.92 -2.13 -20.17
N LEU A 118 -6.94 -1.45 -21.31
CA LEU A 118 -8.12 -0.77 -21.82
C LEU A 118 -8.85 -1.75 -22.73
N SER A 119 -9.96 -2.31 -22.23
CA SER A 119 -10.86 -3.17 -23.01
C SER A 119 -11.75 -2.37 -23.96
#